data_AF-A0A498QI22-F1
#
_entry.id   AF-A0A498QI22-F1
#
_cell.length_a   1.000
_cell.length_b   1.000
_cell.length_c   1.000
_cell.angle_alpha   90.00
_cell.angle_beta   90.00
_cell.angle_gamma   90.00
#
_symmetry.space_group_name_H-M   'P 1'
#
loop_
_entity.id
_entity.type
_entity.pdbx_description
1 polymer ?
#
loop_
_entity_poly.entity_id
_entity_poly.type
_entity_poly.pdbx_seq_one_letter_code
_entity_poly.pdbx_strand_id
1 'polypeptide(L)'
;MREPALVFEPIVDIRDVLESYLVDQVLLTDWQQKLTSAAARLLELAQAWSDGDLLDLARLTGHLAAERLTVDTVLARTAADNAARVLEQVRIPGVPRPEDEDWAF
;
A
#
# COMPACT_ATOMS: atom_id res chain seq x y z
N MET A 1 11.44 17.07 -8.03
CA MET A 1 10.14 17.52 -7.47
C MET A 1 9.35 16.25 -7.18
N ARG A 2 8.73 16.11 -6.00
CA ARG A 2 7.88 14.94 -5.71
C ARG A 2 6.55 15.15 -6.42
N GLU A 3 6.08 14.14 -7.14
CA GLU A 3 4.81 14.18 -7.87
C GLU A 3 3.83 13.23 -7.18
N PRO A 4 2.90 13.75 -6.35
CA PRO A 4 1.96 12.94 -5.58
C PRO A 4 1.19 11.90 -6.41
N ALA A 5 0.85 12.26 -7.66
CA ALA A 5 0.14 11.38 -8.57
C ALA A 5 0.89 10.07 -8.88
N LEU A 6 2.23 10.06 -8.83
CA LEU A 6 3.02 8.86 -9.13
C LEU A 6 2.94 7.80 -8.03
N VAL A 7 2.62 8.21 -6.80
CA VAL A 7 2.46 7.30 -5.65
C VAL A 7 1.01 6.81 -5.51
N PHE A 8 0.07 7.43 -6.20
CA PHE A 8 -1.34 7.19 -6.00
C PHE A 8 -1.75 5.77 -6.36
N GLU A 9 -1.57 5.39 -7.62
CA GLU A 9 -1.93 4.07 -8.16
C GLU A 9 -1.34 2.92 -7.33
N PRO A 10 -0.02 2.89 -7.01
CA PRO A 10 0.52 1.79 -6.23
C PRO A 10 0.00 1.74 -4.79
N ILE A 11 -0.34 2.87 -4.15
CA ILE A 11 -0.91 2.83 -2.80
C ILE A 11 -2.39 2.38 -2.83
N VAL A 12 -3.16 2.77 -3.85
CA VAL A 12 -4.54 2.28 -4.02
C VAL A 12 -4.56 0.78 -4.24
N ASP A 13 -3.67 0.24 -5.07
CA ASP A 13 -3.54 -1.21 -5.27
C ASP A 13 -3.23 -1.95 -3.96
N ILE A 14 -2.35 -1.39 -3.13
CA ILE A 14 -2.04 -1.94 -1.80
C ILE A 14 -3.27 -1.88 -0.90
N ARG A 15 -3.97 -0.74 -0.86
CA ARG A 15 -5.20 -0.58 -0.06
C ARG A 15 -6.24 -1.62 -0.47
N ASP A 16 -6.62 -1.67 -1.74
CA ASP A 16 -7.69 -2.53 -2.22
C ASP A 16 -7.44 -4.00 -1.87
N VAL A 17 -6.18 -4.45 -1.99
CA VAL A 17 -5.79 -5.81 -1.60
C VAL A 17 -5.88 -6.02 -0.09
N LEU A 18 -5.36 -5.08 0.70
CA LEU A 18 -5.32 -5.19 2.17
C LEU A 18 -6.71 -5.06 2.79
N GLU A 19 -7.54 -4.15 2.29
CA GLU A 19 -8.93 -3.93 2.69
C GLU A 19 -9.76 -5.18 2.37
N SER A 20 -9.68 -5.67 1.12
CA SER A 20 -10.36 -6.91 0.72
C SER A 20 -9.97 -8.07 1.65
N TYR A 21 -8.69 -8.19 2.00
CA TYR A 21 -8.21 -9.28 2.84
C TYR A 21 -8.56 -9.12 4.33
N LEU A 22 -8.34 -7.94 4.92
CA LEU A 22 -8.48 -7.70 6.36
C LEU A 22 -9.93 -7.46 6.78
N VAL A 23 -10.71 -6.78 5.94
CA VAL A 23 -12.06 -6.32 6.26
C VAL A 23 -13.09 -7.26 5.64
N ASP A 24 -13.02 -7.44 4.32
CA ASP A 24 -14.00 -8.25 3.59
C ASP A 24 -13.70 -9.76 3.69
N GLN A 25 -12.53 -10.14 4.18
CA GLN A 25 -12.04 -11.52 4.26
C GLN A 25 -12.02 -12.21 2.89
N VAL A 26 -11.82 -11.42 1.82
CA VAL A 26 -11.73 -11.85 0.43
C VAL A 26 -10.29 -11.76 -0.05
N LEU A 27 -9.77 -12.88 -0.55
CA LEU A 27 -8.49 -12.90 -1.25
C LEU A 27 -8.71 -12.65 -2.74
N LEU A 28 -8.32 -11.47 -3.23
CA LEU A 28 -8.41 -11.13 -4.66
C LEU A 28 -7.55 -12.05 -5.51
N THR A 29 -8.04 -12.56 -6.64
CA THR A 29 -7.30 -13.54 -7.46
C THR A 29 -5.94 -13.04 -7.97
N ASP A 30 -5.80 -11.73 -8.16
CA ASP A 30 -4.61 -11.05 -8.69
C ASP A 30 -3.78 -10.36 -7.59
N TRP A 31 -4.08 -10.61 -6.31
CA TRP A 31 -3.47 -9.93 -5.17
C TRP A 31 -1.94 -9.92 -5.22
N GLN A 32 -1.34 -11.05 -5.58
CA GLN A 32 0.11 -11.22 -5.58
C GLN A 32 0.77 -10.35 -6.65
N GLN A 33 0.16 -10.28 -7.83
CA GLN A 33 0.65 -9.45 -8.93
C GLN A 33 0.52 -7.97 -8.58
N LYS A 34 -0.63 -7.54 -8.04
CA LYS A 34 -0.86 -6.16 -7.60
C LYS A 34 0.17 -5.71 -6.57
N LEU A 35 0.38 -6.49 -5.50
CA LEU A 35 1.38 -6.15 -4.48
C LEU A 35 2.81 -6.15 -5.04
N THR A 36 3.15 -7.09 -5.94
CA THR A 36 4.48 -7.11 -6.57
C THR A 36 4.73 -5.86 -7.41
N SER A 37 3.77 -5.48 -8.26
CA SER A 37 3.86 -4.29 -9.10
C SER A 37 3.91 -3.01 -8.28
N ALA A 38 3.06 -2.89 -7.25
CA ALA A 38 3.06 -1.75 -6.34
C ALA A 38 4.37 -1.63 -5.57
N ALA A 39 4.90 -2.72 -5.02
CA ALA A 39 6.19 -2.74 -4.32
C ALA A 39 7.34 -2.27 -5.21
N ALA A 40 7.42 -2.76 -6.45
CA ALA A 40 8.44 -2.35 -7.40
C ALA A 40 8.34 -0.85 -7.71
N ARG A 41 7.14 -0.34 -7.95
CA ARG A 41 6.91 1.06 -8.27
C ARG A 41 7.26 1.98 -7.09
N LEU A 42 6.84 1.62 -5.88
CA LEU A 42 7.18 2.38 -4.67
C LEU A 42 8.69 2.38 -4.40
N LEU A 43 9.39 1.26 -4.66
CA LEU A 43 10.83 1.18 -4.49
C LEU A 43 11.58 2.15 -5.43
N GLU A 44 11.16 2.23 -6.70
CA GLU A 44 11.72 3.18 -7.66
C GLU A 44 11.53 4.63 -7.19
N LEU A 45 10.32 4.98 -6.75
CA LEU A 45 9.99 6.33 -6.26
C LEU A 45 10.75 6.66 -4.96
N ALA A 46 10.84 5.70 -4.04
CA ALA A 46 11.57 5.83 -2.80
C ALA A 46 13.05 6.16 -3.05
N GLN A 47 13.68 5.48 -4.01
CA GLN A 47 15.06 5.76 -4.41
C GLN A 47 15.19 7.13 -5.08
N ALA A 48 14.32 7.44 -6.03
CA ALA A 48 14.33 8.70 -6.77
C ALA A 48 14.13 9.92 -5.87
N TRP A 49 13.35 9.78 -4.80
CA TRP A 49 13.01 10.87 -3.88
C TRP A 49 13.73 10.82 -2.54
N SER A 50 14.58 9.82 -2.33
CA SER A 50 15.23 9.52 -1.05
C SER A 50 14.22 9.50 0.10
N ASP A 51 13.09 8.80 -0.12
CA ASP A 51 11.96 8.76 0.81
C ASP A 51 11.97 7.43 1.58
N GLY A 52 12.21 7.54 2.90
CA GLY A 52 12.29 6.38 3.79
C GLY A 52 10.94 5.71 4.04
N ASP A 53 9.85 6.49 4.11
CA ASP A 53 8.52 5.96 4.33
C ASP A 53 8.05 5.13 3.12
N LEU A 54 8.31 5.62 1.90
CA LEU A 54 8.06 4.85 0.68
C LEU A 54 8.94 3.61 0.58
N LEU A 55 10.20 3.69 1.02
CA LEU A 55 11.11 2.55 1.00
C LEU A 55 10.62 1.43 1.93
N ASP A 56 10.17 1.79 3.13
CA ASP A 56 9.66 0.84 4.10
C ASP A 56 8.34 0.21 3.64
N LEU A 57 7.42 1.02 3.11
CA LEU A 57 6.18 0.50 2.50
C LEU A 57 6.48 -0.44 1.33
N ALA A 58 7.40 -0.08 0.43
CA ALA A 58 7.79 -0.95 -0.69
C ALA A 58 8.31 -2.32 -0.21
N ARG A 59 9.11 -2.35 0.87
CA ARG A 59 9.64 -3.60 1.44
C ARG A 59 8.55 -4.45 2.09
N LEU A 60 7.67 -3.84 2.89
CA LEU A 60 6.55 -4.53 3.53
C LEU A 60 5.62 -5.14 2.49
N THR A 61 5.25 -4.37 1.46
CA THR A 61 4.43 -4.83 0.35
C THR A 61 5.10 -5.96 -0.43
N GLY A 62 6.41 -5.86 -0.67
CA GLY A 62 7.19 -6.93 -1.30
C GLY A 62 7.22 -8.22 -0.47
N HIS A 63 7.30 -8.12 0.85
CA HIS A 63 7.19 -9.29 1.74
C HIS A 63 5.81 -9.92 1.68
N LEU A 64 4.73 -9.12 1.68
CA LEU A 64 3.37 -9.62 1.54
C LEU A 64 3.16 -10.38 0.24
N ALA A 65 3.66 -9.84 -0.88
CA ALA A 65 3.60 -10.46 -2.20
C ALA A 65 4.31 -11.82 -2.28
N ALA A 66 5.24 -12.12 -1.39
CA ALA A 66 5.92 -13.41 -1.30
C ALA A 66 5.08 -14.47 -0.54
N GLU A 67 3.77 -14.55 -0.82
CA GLU A 67 2.80 -15.46 -0.17
C GLU A 67 2.58 -15.22 1.33
N ARG A 68 3.06 -14.08 1.87
CA ARG A 68 2.92 -13.78 3.30
C ARG A 68 1.59 -13.13 3.66
N LEU A 69 0.86 -12.57 2.69
CA LEU A 69 -0.46 -11.98 2.96
C LEU A 69 -1.40 -12.94 3.70
N THR A 70 -1.40 -14.22 3.33
CA THR A 70 -2.29 -15.23 3.93
C THR A 70 -1.72 -15.89 5.20
N VAL A 71 -0.43 -15.70 5.48
CA VAL A 71 0.30 -16.38 6.56
C VAL A 71 0.60 -15.45 7.73
N ASP A 72 0.72 -14.14 7.48
CA ASP A 72 1.17 -13.15 8.45
C ASP A 72 0.22 -11.95 8.48
N THR A 73 -0.90 -12.12 9.19
CA THR A 73 -1.91 -11.06 9.37
C THR A 73 -1.34 -9.82 10.09
N VAL A 74 -0.31 -9.98 10.93
CA VAL A 74 0.34 -8.85 11.61
C VAL A 74 1.11 -8.01 10.61
N LEU A 75 1.83 -8.64 9.69
CA LEU A 75 2.49 -7.96 8.57
C LEU A 75 1.48 -7.25 7.67
N ALA A 76 0.33 -7.88 7.38
CA ALA A 76 -0.73 -7.26 6.57
C ALA A 76 -1.27 -5.97 7.22
N ARG A 77 -1.54 -6.00 8.54
CA ARG A 77 -1.96 -4.80 9.29
C ARG A 77 -0.88 -3.72 9.32
N THR A 78 0.37 -4.12 9.53
CA THR A 78 1.51 -3.19 9.53
C THR A 78 1.66 -2.48 8.17
N ALA A 79 1.45 -3.20 7.07
CA ALA A 79 1.46 -2.61 5.74
C ALA A 79 0.28 -1.65 5.52
N ALA A 80 -0.91 -1.99 6.03
CA ALA A 80 -2.11 -1.13 5.94
C ALA A 80 -1.90 0.20 6.69
N ASP A 81 -1.37 0.13 7.91
CA ASP A 81 -1.04 1.32 8.72
C ASP A 81 -0.01 2.23 8.02
N ASN A 82 1.03 1.64 7.41
CA ASN A 82 2.04 2.40 6.67
C ASN A 82 1.47 3.00 5.39
N ALA A 83 0.61 2.29 4.66
CA ALA A 83 -0.06 2.80 3.47
C ALA A 83 -0.95 4.01 3.80
N ALA A 84 -1.72 3.92 4.89
CA ALA A 84 -2.52 5.03 5.40
C ALA A 84 -1.65 6.26 5.74
N ARG A 85 -0.55 6.05 6.49
CA ARG A 85 0.39 7.12 6.85
C ARG A 85 1.00 7.81 5.63
N VAL A 86 1.44 7.05 4.63
CA VAL A 86 2.02 7.61 3.40
C VAL A 86 0.98 8.45 2.65
N LEU A 87 -0.28 8.02 2.60
CA LEU A 87 -1.34 8.79 1.94
C LEU A 87 -1.65 10.12 2.63
N GLU A 88 -1.68 10.14 3.95
CA GLU A 88 -1.84 11.37 4.73
C GLU A 88 -0.76 12.39 4.37
N GLN A 89 0.48 11.94 4.21
CA GLN A 89 1.62 12.80 3.88
C GLN A 89 1.59 13.32 2.44
N VAL A 90 1.13 12.50 1.48
CA VAL A 90 1.19 12.82 0.04
C VAL A 90 0.02 13.71 -0.41
N ARG A 91 -1.06 13.82 0.39
CA ARG A 91 -2.25 14.66 0.22
C ARG A 91 -2.65 14.87 -1.25
N ILE A 92 -3.39 13.90 -1.80
CA ILE A 92 -3.88 13.93 -3.17
C ILE A 92 -5.37 14.34 -3.15
N PRO A 93 -5.77 15.45 -3.80
CA PRO A 93 -7.17 15.84 -3.89
C PRO A 93 -8.03 14.74 -4.54
N GLY A 94 -9.15 14.38 -3.92
CA GLY A 94 -10.07 13.35 -4.41
C GLY A 94 -9.80 11.92 -3.92
N VAL A 95 -8.80 11.73 -3.05
CA VAL A 95 -8.50 10.45 -2.41
C VAL A 95 -9.11 10.43 -1.01
N PRO A 96 -9.92 9.40 -0.66
CA PRO A 96 -10.44 9.26 0.70
C PRO A 96 -9.29 9.20 1.69
N ARG A 97 -9.45 9.92 2.80
CA ARG A 97 -8.50 9.90 3.92
C ARG A 97 -8.68 8.62 4.72
N PRO A 98 -7.67 8.20 5.50
CA PRO A 98 -7.82 7.13 6.47
C PRO A 98 -8.91 7.32 7.53
N GLU A 99 -9.35 8.56 7.72
CA GLU A 99 -10.45 8.94 8.60
C GLU A 99 -11.83 8.98 7.90
N ASP A 100 -11.89 8.84 6.57
CA ASP A 100 -13.14 8.81 5.82
C ASP A 100 -13.77 7.41 5.90
N GLU A 101 -15.12 7.32 5.90
CA GLU A 101 -15.85 6.03 5.99
C GLU A 101 -15.49 5.05 4.86
N ASP A 102 -15.03 5.57 3.72
CA ASP A 102 -14.56 4.80 2.56
C ASP A 102 -13.13 4.24 2.74
N TRP A 103 -12.49 4.45 3.91
CA TRP A 103 -11.16 3.96 4.26
C TRP A 103 -11.18 3.31 5.64
N ALA A 104 -11.92 2.22 5.78
CA ALA A 104 -11.97 1.43 7.00
C ALA A 104 -11.08 0.19 6.84
N PHE A 105 -10.08 0.02 7.72
CA PHE A 105 -9.32 -1.24 7.89
C PHE A 105 -9.72 -1.95 9.18
#